data_AF-A0A094IL16-F1
#
_entry.id   AF-A0A094IL16-F1
#
_cell.length_a   1.000
_cell.length_b   1.000
_cell.length_c   1.000
_cell.angle_alpha   90.00
_cell.angle_beta   90.00
_cell.angle_gamma   90.00
#
_symmetry.space_group_name_H-M   'P 1'
#
loop_
_entity.id
_entity.type
_entity.pdbx_description
1 polymer ?
#
loop_
_entity_poly.entity_id
_entity_poly.type
_entity_poly.pdbx_seq_one_letter_code
_entity_poly.pdbx_strand_id
1 'polypeptide(L)'
;MVKFTPALVLLASFMLPISAQADTEVTSTTTTEINNPYVLTEQNKRLVNTYLRMFRYYTKRNFSVTRTVRVLMSNYPEHVEAIMIAALERYPENYPYIIKAAIDVEPAFTRDIMAVAMHLEVAPATELVKIAVEAEPAYADQIVVDASKSNPNDVEAIVRIAVSIEPEMAPSIMQSAGSSQPDKVEGIVHATLSVLPSMGDYLMSSLNDLIDLIRGNSANEMSDDQRETLSVLRGAHRAGMSYADLQRVAKNHGISDAQLTAALNQ
;
A
#
# COMPACT_ATOMS: atom_id res chain seq x y z
N MET A 1 43.07 23.44 -69.91
CA MET A 1 43.48 22.10 -69.46
C MET A 1 42.36 21.54 -68.58
N VAL A 2 41.29 20.99 -69.18
CA VAL A 2 40.23 20.26 -68.45
C VAL A 2 39.48 19.34 -69.44
N LYS A 3 39.06 18.19 -68.89
CA LYS A 3 37.96 17.27 -69.26
C LYS A 3 38.40 16.01 -70.00
N PHE A 4 38.49 14.89 -69.29
CA PHE A 4 37.44 13.97 -68.79
C PHE A 4 36.93 13.00 -69.86
N THR A 5 37.19 11.73 -69.60
CA THR A 5 36.55 10.54 -70.17
C THR A 5 35.98 9.68 -69.02
N PRO A 6 35.06 8.74 -69.32
CA PRO A 6 33.94 8.37 -68.47
C PRO A 6 34.06 6.97 -67.86
N ALA A 7 33.18 6.62 -66.92
CA ALA A 7 32.66 5.25 -66.81
C ALA A 7 31.39 5.18 -65.95
N LEU A 8 30.46 4.38 -66.48
CA LEU A 8 29.14 3.98 -66.03
C LEU A 8 29.26 2.87 -64.94
N VAL A 9 28.30 2.78 -64.02
CA VAL A 9 27.47 1.58 -63.70
C VAL A 9 26.85 1.65 -62.28
N LEU A 10 25.51 1.52 -62.28
CA LEU A 10 24.52 1.02 -61.29
C LEU A 10 24.77 1.11 -59.77
N LEU A 11 23.74 1.56 -59.04
CA LEU A 11 22.82 0.66 -58.32
C LEU A 11 21.55 1.41 -57.87
N ALA A 12 20.39 0.78 -58.07
CA ALA A 12 19.09 1.27 -57.58
C ALA A 12 18.84 0.76 -56.16
N SER A 13 18.36 1.64 -55.28
CA SER A 13 17.78 1.27 -53.98
C SER A 13 16.51 2.09 -53.74
N PHE A 14 15.42 1.35 -53.50
CA PHE A 14 14.11 1.82 -53.09
C PHE A 14 14.18 2.76 -51.88
N MET A 15 13.54 3.92 -51.96
CA MET A 15 13.25 4.80 -50.82
C MET A 15 11.77 4.60 -50.42
N LEU A 16 11.54 4.20 -49.17
CA LEU A 16 10.24 4.35 -48.49
C LEU A 16 10.30 5.58 -47.57
N PRO A 17 9.17 6.27 -47.31
CA PRO A 17 9.16 7.52 -46.55
C PRO A 17 9.28 7.26 -45.05
N ILE A 18 10.13 8.04 -44.39
CA ILE A 18 10.26 8.09 -42.93
C ILE A 18 9.04 8.85 -42.39
N SER A 19 8.18 8.14 -41.65
CA SER A 19 7.17 8.75 -40.80
C SER A 19 7.81 8.99 -39.43
N ALA A 20 7.92 10.26 -39.05
CA ALA A 20 8.38 10.67 -37.74
C ALA A 20 7.29 10.35 -36.70
N GLN A 21 7.59 9.46 -35.76
CA GLN A 21 6.88 9.39 -34.47
C GLN A 21 7.79 10.02 -33.42
N ALA A 22 7.30 11.09 -32.80
CA ALA A 22 7.87 11.65 -31.60
C ALA A 22 7.48 10.73 -30.45
N ASP A 23 8.45 10.03 -29.88
CA ASP A 23 8.28 9.31 -28.63
C ASP A 23 8.16 10.34 -27.50
N THR A 24 6.95 10.53 -27.01
CA THR A 24 6.72 11.01 -25.64
C THR A 24 7.18 9.91 -24.69
N GLU A 25 8.36 10.11 -24.11
CA GLU A 25 8.88 9.32 -23.00
C GLU A 25 7.94 9.52 -21.79
N VAL A 26 6.95 8.65 -21.67
CA VAL A 26 6.17 8.49 -20.44
C VAL A 26 7.11 7.84 -19.45
N THR A 27 7.61 8.62 -18.49
CA THR A 27 8.34 8.12 -17.33
C THR A 27 7.46 7.08 -16.64
N SER A 28 7.78 5.81 -16.85
CA SER A 28 7.19 4.69 -16.16
C SER A 28 7.50 4.81 -14.68
N THR A 29 6.49 5.15 -13.88
CA THR A 29 6.48 4.87 -12.44
C THR A 29 6.78 3.39 -12.25
N THR A 30 7.95 3.08 -11.71
CA THR A 30 8.34 1.73 -11.32
C THR A 30 7.35 1.24 -10.28
N THR A 31 6.43 0.36 -10.67
CA THR A 31 5.66 -0.44 -9.73
C THR A 31 6.62 -1.42 -9.06
N THR A 32 7.30 -0.97 -8.01
CA THR A 32 8.16 -1.85 -7.22
C THR A 32 7.26 -2.79 -6.44
N GLU A 33 7.21 -4.06 -6.85
CA GLU A 33 6.60 -5.15 -6.09
C GLU A 33 7.34 -5.30 -4.74
N ILE A 34 6.57 -5.40 -3.65
CA ILE A 34 7.03 -5.31 -2.23
C ILE A 34 7.82 -6.56 -1.77
N ASN A 35 8.10 -7.51 -2.67
CA ASN A 35 8.94 -8.66 -2.35
C ASN A 35 10.45 -8.35 -2.44
N ASN A 36 10.82 -7.14 -2.83
CA ASN A 36 12.22 -6.74 -2.89
C ASN A 36 12.59 -6.00 -1.60
N PRO A 37 13.59 -6.48 -0.81
CA PRO A 37 14.11 -5.69 0.30
C PRO A 37 14.49 -4.31 -0.25
N TYR A 38 14.12 -3.25 0.47
CA TYR A 38 14.51 -1.90 0.08
C TYR A 38 16.04 -1.85 -0.14
N VAL A 39 16.48 -1.74 -1.40
CA VAL A 39 17.90 -1.69 -1.75
C VAL A 39 18.24 -0.27 -2.18
N LEU A 40 19.03 0.43 -1.36
CA LEU A 40 19.62 1.70 -1.78
C LEU A 40 20.50 1.49 -3.02
N THR A 41 20.09 2.05 -4.14
CA THR A 41 20.94 2.19 -5.31
C THR A 41 22.17 3.04 -4.98
N GLU A 42 23.27 2.87 -5.72
CA GLU A 42 24.47 3.71 -5.55
C GLU A 42 24.16 5.21 -5.77
N GLN A 43 23.20 5.51 -6.63
CA GLN A 43 22.69 6.87 -6.81
C GLN A 43 21.99 7.38 -5.54
N ASN A 44 21.11 6.57 -4.93
CA ASN A 44 20.44 6.92 -3.67
C ASN A 44 21.45 7.17 -2.55
N LYS A 45 22.51 6.37 -2.43
CA LYS A 45 23.59 6.60 -1.43
C LYS A 45 24.25 7.97 -1.56
N ARG A 46 24.49 8.45 -2.80
CA ARG A 46 25.05 9.78 -3.05
C ARG A 46 24.08 10.90 -2.67
N LEU A 47 22.80 10.70 -2.97
CA LEU A 47 21.73 11.63 -2.59
C LEU A 47 21.58 11.71 -1.07
N VAL A 48 21.57 10.58 -0.36
CA VAL A 48 21.50 10.54 1.12
C VAL A 48 22.60 11.39 1.74
N ASN A 49 23.85 11.21 1.30
CA ASN A 49 24.99 12.02 1.78
C ASN A 49 24.81 13.52 1.50
N THR A 50 24.17 13.86 0.38
CA THR A 50 23.84 15.25 0.05
C THR A 50 22.78 15.80 0.99
N TYR A 51 21.70 15.06 1.24
CA TYR A 51 20.66 15.48 2.16
C TYR A 51 21.13 15.55 3.61
N LEU A 52 22.00 14.65 4.07
CA LEU A 52 22.66 14.74 5.39
C LEU A 52 23.40 16.08 5.56
N ARG A 53 24.07 16.57 4.50
CA ARG A 53 24.70 17.90 4.50
C ARG A 53 23.68 19.02 4.49
N MET A 54 22.59 18.89 3.74
CA MET A 54 21.51 19.88 3.70
C MET A 54 20.80 19.99 5.06
N PHE A 55 20.46 18.89 5.73
CA PHE A 55 19.91 18.90 7.08
C PHE A 55 20.83 19.63 8.06
N ARG A 56 22.15 19.40 7.97
CA ARG A 56 23.14 20.14 8.78
C ARG A 56 23.14 21.63 8.46
N TYR A 57 23.04 22.00 7.18
CA TYR A 57 22.99 23.38 6.73
C TYR A 57 21.73 24.10 7.23
N TYR A 58 20.56 23.49 7.11
CA TYR A 58 19.29 24.05 7.58
C TYR A 58 19.21 24.14 9.10
N THR A 59 19.72 23.14 9.83
CA THR A 59 19.82 23.19 11.30
C THR A 59 20.65 24.39 11.76
N LYS A 60 21.78 24.68 11.10
CA LYS A 60 22.61 25.87 11.40
C LYS A 60 21.89 27.20 11.17
N ARG A 61 20.78 27.20 10.43
CA ARG A 61 19.91 28.35 10.17
C ARG A 61 18.63 28.33 11.02
N ASN A 62 18.61 27.54 12.09
CA ASN A 62 17.49 27.39 13.02
C ASN A 62 16.21 26.81 12.38
N PHE A 63 16.34 25.99 11.34
CA PHE A 63 15.20 25.23 10.83
C PHE A 63 15.00 23.97 11.69
N SER A 64 13.75 23.67 12.02
CA SER A 64 13.40 22.36 12.59
C SER A 64 13.57 21.24 11.55
N VAL A 65 13.69 20.00 12.01
CA VAL A 65 13.75 18.83 11.12
C VAL A 65 12.49 18.76 10.24
N THR A 66 11.31 18.96 10.82
CA THR A 66 10.02 19.01 10.12
C THR A 66 10.03 20.08 9.02
N ARG A 67 10.45 21.32 9.33
CA ARG A 67 10.52 22.39 8.32
C ARG A 67 11.49 22.03 7.20
N THR A 68 12.60 21.37 7.53
CA THR A 68 13.60 20.95 6.55
C THR A 68 13.05 19.87 5.64
N VAL A 69 12.39 18.83 6.18
CA VAL A 69 11.71 17.78 5.40
C VAL A 69 10.73 18.41 4.42
N ARG A 70 9.84 19.30 4.90
CA ARG A 70 8.85 19.97 4.04
C ARG A 70 9.50 20.72 2.88
N VAL A 71 10.54 21.51 3.18
CA VAL A 71 11.26 22.28 2.15
C VAL A 71 11.93 21.35 1.14
N LEU A 72 12.61 20.30 1.59
CA LEU A 72 13.31 19.39 0.69
C LEU A 72 12.32 18.62 -0.19
N MET A 73 11.26 18.05 0.39
CA MET A 73 10.28 17.28 -0.36
C MET A 73 9.46 18.13 -1.34
N SER A 74 9.10 19.37 -0.97
CA SER A 74 8.38 20.27 -1.89
C SER A 74 9.21 20.64 -3.13
N ASN A 75 10.55 20.64 -3.04
CA ASN A 75 11.43 21.02 -4.14
C ASN A 75 11.99 19.82 -4.91
N TYR A 76 12.03 18.65 -4.26
CA TYR A 76 12.63 17.43 -4.79
C TYR A 76 11.79 16.20 -4.41
N PRO A 77 10.50 16.15 -4.81
CA PRO A 77 9.60 15.04 -4.48
C PRO A 77 10.14 13.68 -4.96
N GLU A 78 10.82 13.65 -6.11
CA GLU A 78 11.45 12.46 -6.69
C GLU A 78 12.59 11.89 -5.83
N HIS A 79 13.09 12.66 -4.87
CA HIS A 79 14.14 12.24 -3.95
C HIS A 79 13.61 11.84 -2.57
N VAL A 80 12.30 11.56 -2.44
CA VAL A 80 11.62 11.23 -1.17
C VAL A 80 12.39 10.21 -0.34
N GLU A 81 12.82 9.10 -0.95
CA GLU A 81 13.54 8.05 -0.26
C GLU A 81 14.83 8.55 0.38
N ALA A 82 15.67 9.24 -0.40
CA ALA A 82 16.96 9.73 0.05
C ALA A 82 16.83 10.84 1.12
N ILE A 83 15.79 11.67 1.02
CA ILE A 83 15.45 12.68 2.02
C ILE A 83 15.01 12.01 3.32
N MET A 84 14.11 11.02 3.23
CA MET A 84 13.58 10.29 4.38
C MET A 84 14.68 9.53 5.12
N ILE A 85 15.55 8.81 4.41
CA ILE A 85 16.70 8.13 5.01
C ILE A 85 17.59 9.13 5.75
N ALA A 86 18.00 10.21 5.08
CA ALA A 86 18.87 11.20 5.70
C ALA A 86 18.23 11.87 6.94
N ALA A 87 16.91 12.06 6.94
CA ALA A 87 16.17 12.60 8.06
C ALA A 87 16.13 11.62 9.24
N LEU A 88 15.71 10.38 8.98
CA LEU A 88 15.51 9.34 10.00
C LEU A 88 16.83 8.82 10.58
N GLU A 89 17.88 8.69 9.78
CA GLU A 89 19.23 8.35 10.28
C GLU A 89 19.77 9.42 11.24
N ARG A 90 19.49 10.69 10.93
CA ARG A 90 20.06 11.81 11.71
C ARG A 90 19.22 12.17 12.93
N TYR A 91 17.91 11.97 12.86
CA TYR A 91 16.95 12.35 13.89
C TYR A 91 15.95 11.21 14.15
N PRO A 92 16.41 10.03 14.60
CA PRO A 92 15.56 8.86 14.75
C PRO A 92 14.42 9.11 15.74
N GLU A 93 14.68 9.80 16.85
CA GLU A 93 13.67 10.16 17.86
C GLU A 93 12.56 11.10 17.34
N ASN A 94 12.77 11.72 16.17
CA ASN A 94 11.80 12.61 15.54
C ASN A 94 10.98 11.92 14.45
N TYR A 95 11.06 10.59 14.31
CA TYR A 95 10.38 9.85 13.25
C TYR A 95 8.88 10.19 13.10
N PRO A 96 8.06 10.38 14.17
CA PRO A 96 6.63 10.65 13.97
C PRO A 96 6.40 11.97 13.23
N TYR A 97 7.18 12.99 13.60
CA TYR A 97 7.09 14.31 13.00
C TYR A 97 7.71 14.38 11.61
N ILE A 98 8.71 13.54 11.33
CA ILE A 98 9.33 13.44 10.01
C ILE A 98 8.37 12.78 9.03
N ILE A 99 7.83 11.60 9.39
CA ILE A 99 6.89 10.84 8.55
C ILE A 99 5.64 11.67 8.28
N LYS A 100 5.03 12.23 9.34
CA LYS A 100 3.86 13.09 9.16
C LYS A 100 4.15 14.28 8.27
N ALA A 101 5.28 14.97 8.46
CA ALA A 101 5.62 16.13 7.63
C ALA A 101 5.89 15.78 6.17
N ALA A 102 6.40 14.58 5.90
CA ALA A 102 6.63 14.08 4.57
C ALA A 102 5.30 13.80 3.85
N ILE A 103 4.41 13.05 4.51
CA ILE A 103 3.07 12.72 3.98
C ILE A 103 2.25 13.99 3.78
N ASP A 104 2.22 14.90 4.76
CA ASP A 104 1.47 16.16 4.67
C ASP A 104 1.89 17.04 3.46
N VAL A 105 3.11 16.88 2.95
CA VAL A 105 3.61 17.68 1.81
C VAL A 105 3.41 16.96 0.50
N GLU A 106 3.69 15.66 0.45
CA GLU A 106 3.48 14.86 -0.76
C GLU A 106 2.74 13.54 -0.43
N PRO A 107 1.41 13.56 -0.30
CA PRO A 107 0.61 12.37 -0.01
C PRO A 107 0.81 11.24 -1.03
N ALA A 108 1.12 11.58 -2.28
CA ALA A 108 1.36 10.62 -3.35
C ALA A 108 2.55 9.67 -3.07
N PHE A 109 3.49 10.07 -2.22
CA PHE A 109 4.65 9.24 -1.83
C PHE A 109 4.46 8.51 -0.50
N THR A 110 3.25 8.46 0.06
CA THR A 110 2.98 7.77 1.34
C THR A 110 3.51 6.35 1.37
N ARG A 111 3.36 5.60 0.27
CA ARG A 111 3.90 4.25 0.12
C ARG A 111 5.42 4.19 0.28
N ASP A 112 6.15 5.07 -0.41
CA ASP A 112 7.61 5.09 -0.38
C ASP A 112 8.14 5.58 0.97
N ILE A 113 7.47 6.58 1.56
CA ILE A 113 7.76 7.08 2.92
C ILE A 113 7.63 5.94 3.94
N MET A 114 6.53 5.18 3.86
CA MET A 114 6.26 4.04 4.75
C MET A 114 7.25 2.90 4.52
N ALA A 115 7.57 2.58 3.28
CA ALA A 115 8.56 1.56 2.94
C ALA A 115 9.93 1.89 3.55
N VAL A 116 10.38 3.15 3.46
CA VAL A 116 11.63 3.60 4.09
C VAL A 116 11.55 3.50 5.62
N ALA A 117 10.46 3.97 6.23
CA ALA A 117 10.31 3.94 7.69
C ALA A 117 10.31 2.50 8.24
N MET A 118 9.61 1.58 7.58
CA MET A 118 9.59 0.17 7.93
C MET A 118 10.96 -0.48 7.72
N HIS A 119 11.63 -0.19 6.61
CA HIS A 119 12.96 -0.72 6.33
C HIS A 119 14.00 -0.30 7.37
N LEU A 120 13.93 0.95 7.82
CA LEU A 120 14.82 1.47 8.86
C LEU A 120 14.39 1.06 10.27
N GLU A 121 13.29 0.33 10.42
CA GLU A 121 12.77 -0.17 11.69
C GLU A 121 12.63 0.93 12.76
N VAL A 122 12.24 2.14 12.35
CA VAL A 122 12.21 3.30 13.27
C VAL A 122 11.11 3.20 14.33
N ALA A 123 10.09 2.38 14.07
CA ALA A 123 9.02 2.04 14.99
C ALA A 123 8.29 0.76 14.54
N PRO A 124 7.47 0.12 15.39
CA PRO A 124 6.60 -0.99 15.00
C PRO A 124 5.64 -0.60 13.86
N ALA A 125 5.30 -1.55 12.98
CA ALA A 125 4.43 -1.31 11.83
C ALA A 125 3.07 -0.68 12.20
N THR A 126 2.51 -1.09 13.33
CA THR A 126 1.25 -0.56 13.89
C THR A 126 1.33 0.93 14.22
N GLU A 127 2.45 1.39 14.76
CA GLU A 127 2.69 2.80 15.08
C GLU A 127 2.92 3.63 13.80
N LEU A 128 3.67 3.09 12.84
CA LEU A 128 3.87 3.73 11.54
C LEU A 128 2.54 3.88 10.79
N VAL A 129 1.70 2.84 10.78
CA VAL A 129 0.37 2.88 10.17
C VAL A 129 -0.50 3.94 10.83
N LYS A 130 -0.49 4.03 12.17
CA LYS A 130 -1.22 5.08 12.89
C LYS A 130 -0.83 6.47 12.40
N ILE A 131 0.47 6.76 12.34
CA ILE A 131 0.97 8.08 11.90
C ILE A 131 0.56 8.37 10.47
N ALA A 132 0.66 7.38 9.58
CA ALA A 132 0.35 7.56 8.17
C ALA A 132 -1.15 7.74 7.91
N VAL A 133 -2.00 6.95 8.56
CA VAL A 133 -3.46 7.07 8.44
C VAL A 133 -3.96 8.39 9.04
N GLU A 134 -3.40 8.83 10.17
CA GLU A 134 -3.72 10.15 10.74
C GLU A 134 -3.27 11.31 9.85
N ALA A 135 -2.19 11.12 9.08
CA ALA A 135 -1.67 12.13 8.16
C ALA A 135 -2.44 12.16 6.83
N GLU A 136 -2.80 10.99 6.30
CA GLU A 136 -3.48 10.83 5.02
C GLU A 136 -4.59 9.74 5.09
N PRO A 137 -5.78 10.11 5.60
CA PRO A 137 -6.93 9.22 5.72
C PRO A 137 -7.40 8.57 4.40
N ALA A 138 -7.33 9.31 3.30
CA ALA A 138 -7.88 8.85 2.01
C ALA A 138 -7.14 7.64 1.44
N TYR A 139 -5.92 7.37 1.93
CA TYR A 139 -5.08 6.25 1.53
C TYR A 139 -5.02 5.14 2.59
N ALA A 140 -5.91 5.15 3.60
CA ALA A 140 -5.85 4.23 4.73
C ALA A 140 -5.85 2.74 4.32
N ASP A 141 -6.62 2.36 3.30
CA ASP A 141 -6.67 1.00 2.79
C ASP A 141 -5.36 0.57 2.12
N GLN A 142 -4.77 1.42 1.28
CA GLN A 142 -3.48 1.17 0.65
C GLN A 142 -2.34 1.11 1.68
N ILE A 143 -2.34 2.02 2.67
CA ILE A 143 -1.38 2.00 3.79
C ILE A 143 -1.46 0.67 4.53
N VAL A 144 -2.67 0.20 4.85
CA VAL A 144 -2.89 -1.09 5.51
C VAL A 144 -2.39 -2.25 4.65
N VAL A 145 -2.71 -2.27 3.36
CA VAL A 145 -2.25 -3.32 2.44
C VAL A 145 -0.72 -3.39 2.41
N ASP A 146 -0.06 -2.27 2.22
CA ASP A 146 1.40 -2.21 2.11
C ASP A 146 2.07 -2.59 3.44
N ALA A 147 1.57 -2.09 4.57
CA ALA A 147 2.07 -2.44 5.90
C ALA A 147 1.89 -3.92 6.23
N SER A 148 0.73 -4.48 5.89
CA SER A 148 0.39 -5.87 6.20
C SER A 148 1.22 -6.82 5.35
N LYS A 149 1.52 -6.49 4.07
CA LYS A 149 2.42 -7.29 3.23
C LYS A 149 3.83 -7.42 3.84
N SER A 150 4.34 -6.32 4.40
CA SER A 150 5.64 -6.31 5.08
C SER A 150 5.59 -7.00 6.45
N ASN A 151 4.44 -6.95 7.14
CA ASN A 151 4.26 -7.48 8.49
C ASN A 151 3.00 -8.36 8.59
N PRO A 152 2.97 -9.54 7.93
CA PRO A 152 1.77 -10.36 7.81
C PRO A 152 1.28 -10.97 9.14
N ASN A 153 2.14 -10.99 10.16
CA ASN A 153 1.77 -11.45 11.50
C ASN A 153 0.96 -10.39 12.28
N ASP A 154 1.08 -9.11 11.91
CA ASP A 154 0.46 -7.99 12.61
C ASP A 154 -0.79 -7.44 11.91
N VAL A 155 -1.24 -8.08 10.83
CA VAL A 155 -2.36 -7.61 9.98
C VAL A 155 -3.63 -7.28 10.79
N GLU A 156 -3.99 -8.11 11.77
CA GLU A 156 -5.16 -7.87 12.63
C GLU A 156 -4.98 -6.58 13.48
N ALA A 157 -3.78 -6.34 14.01
CA ALA A 157 -3.50 -5.13 14.78
C ALA A 157 -3.44 -3.88 13.88
N ILE A 158 -2.83 -4.01 12.70
CA ILE A 158 -2.75 -2.97 11.67
C ILE A 158 -4.16 -2.53 11.24
N VAL A 159 -5.01 -3.48 10.86
CA VAL A 159 -6.41 -3.22 10.46
C VAL A 159 -7.18 -2.56 11.58
N ARG A 160 -7.08 -3.09 12.82
CA ARG A 160 -7.76 -2.52 13.98
C ARG A 160 -7.40 -1.06 14.22
N ILE A 161 -6.13 -0.71 14.09
CA ILE A 161 -5.66 0.67 14.27
C ILE A 161 -6.20 1.56 13.16
N ALA A 162 -6.06 1.16 11.90
CA ALA A 162 -6.54 1.96 10.78
C ALA A 162 -8.06 2.20 10.85
N VAL A 163 -8.85 1.17 11.13
CA VAL A 163 -10.31 1.27 11.30
C VAL A 163 -10.69 2.14 12.50
N SER A 164 -9.89 2.13 13.57
CA SER A 164 -10.15 3.00 14.74
C SER A 164 -9.92 4.48 14.47
N ILE A 165 -9.02 4.81 13.54
CA ILE A 165 -8.72 6.18 13.13
C ILE A 165 -9.73 6.61 12.06
N GLU A 166 -9.96 5.75 11.06
CA GLU A 166 -10.86 6.00 9.93
C GLU A 166 -11.99 4.96 9.84
N PRO A 167 -13.01 5.04 10.71
CA PRO A 167 -14.19 4.17 10.68
C PRO A 167 -14.94 4.16 9.34
N GLU A 168 -14.97 5.29 8.64
CA GLU A 168 -15.69 5.42 7.37
C GLU A 168 -15.03 4.59 6.25
N MET A 169 -13.71 4.40 6.34
CA MET A 169 -12.91 3.58 5.42
C MET A 169 -12.89 2.10 5.81
N ALA A 170 -13.62 1.68 6.86
CA ALA A 170 -13.52 0.32 7.36
C ALA A 170 -13.89 -0.76 6.33
N PRO A 171 -14.92 -0.61 5.47
CA PRO A 171 -15.19 -1.59 4.42
C PRO A 171 -14.08 -1.69 3.39
N SER A 172 -13.53 -0.56 2.93
CA SER A 172 -12.44 -0.57 1.94
C SER A 172 -11.16 -1.15 2.54
N ILE A 173 -10.81 -0.78 3.79
CA ILE A 173 -9.69 -1.38 4.52
C ILE A 173 -9.86 -2.90 4.65
N MET A 174 -11.03 -3.36 5.09
CA MET A 174 -11.33 -4.78 5.27
C MET A 174 -11.25 -5.55 3.94
N GLN A 175 -11.82 -5.00 2.86
CA GLN A 175 -11.80 -5.59 1.52
C GLN A 175 -10.40 -5.65 0.93
N SER A 176 -9.68 -4.53 0.92
CA SER A 176 -8.33 -4.44 0.39
C SER A 176 -7.35 -5.32 1.17
N ALA A 177 -7.42 -5.31 2.52
CA ALA A 177 -6.60 -6.20 3.35
C ALA A 177 -6.98 -7.67 3.16
N GLY A 178 -8.27 -8.00 3.16
CA GLY A 178 -8.77 -9.37 2.99
C GLY A 178 -8.39 -9.96 1.64
N SER A 179 -8.54 -9.19 0.57
CA SER A 179 -8.10 -9.58 -0.77
C SER A 179 -6.57 -9.68 -0.87
N SER A 180 -5.82 -8.86 -0.14
CA SER A 180 -4.36 -8.93 -0.15
C SER A 180 -3.81 -10.07 0.71
N GLN A 181 -4.55 -10.56 1.69
CA GLN A 181 -4.15 -11.65 2.60
C GLN A 181 -5.31 -12.64 2.83
N PRO A 182 -5.67 -13.45 1.83
CA PRO A 182 -6.79 -14.39 1.92
C PRO A 182 -6.72 -15.33 3.14
N ASP A 183 -5.51 -15.79 3.48
CA ASP A 183 -5.26 -16.68 4.63
C ASP A 183 -5.52 -16.01 6.00
N LYS A 184 -5.66 -14.69 6.04
CA LYS A 184 -5.83 -13.88 7.27
C LYS A 184 -7.20 -13.22 7.37
N VAL A 185 -8.11 -13.50 6.44
CA VAL A 185 -9.44 -12.88 6.34
C VAL A 185 -10.24 -12.99 7.64
N GLU A 186 -10.20 -14.13 8.33
CA GLU A 186 -10.86 -14.29 9.63
C GLU A 186 -10.41 -13.24 10.65
N GLY A 187 -9.09 -13.01 10.76
CA GLY A 187 -8.51 -12.02 11.67
C GLY A 187 -8.81 -10.58 11.25
N ILE A 188 -8.83 -10.31 9.95
CA ILE A 188 -9.14 -8.99 9.38
C ILE A 188 -10.60 -8.61 9.64
N VAL A 189 -11.52 -9.55 9.40
CA VAL A 189 -12.95 -9.36 9.67
C VAL A 189 -13.17 -9.17 11.18
N HIS A 190 -12.54 -10.00 12.00
CA HIS A 190 -12.59 -9.86 13.45
C HIS A 190 -12.09 -8.47 13.91
N ALA A 191 -10.93 -8.02 13.41
CA ALA A 191 -10.33 -6.73 13.73
C ALA A 191 -11.26 -5.56 13.42
N THR A 192 -11.82 -5.57 12.21
CA THR A 192 -12.70 -4.51 11.68
C THR A 192 -13.98 -4.41 12.50
N LEU A 193 -14.68 -5.53 12.67
CA LEU A 193 -15.99 -5.56 13.32
C LEU A 193 -15.90 -5.34 14.83
N SER A 194 -14.79 -5.71 15.46
CA SER A 194 -14.56 -5.41 16.88
C SER A 194 -14.53 -3.92 17.19
N VAL A 195 -14.16 -3.09 16.21
CA VAL A 195 -14.12 -1.62 16.35
C VAL A 195 -15.49 -1.00 16.06
N LEU A 196 -16.28 -1.62 15.17
CA LEU A 196 -17.55 -1.07 14.67
C LEU A 196 -18.79 -1.92 15.01
N PRO A 197 -19.01 -2.38 16.26
CA PRO A 197 -20.07 -3.34 16.57
C PRO A 197 -21.50 -2.82 16.33
N SER A 198 -21.69 -1.51 16.13
CA SER A 198 -23.02 -0.86 16.02
C SER A 198 -23.52 -0.62 14.59
N MET A 199 -22.77 -1.00 13.55
CA MET A 199 -23.12 -0.64 12.15
C MET A 199 -24.04 -1.63 11.40
N GLY A 200 -24.68 -2.58 12.11
CA GLY A 200 -25.85 -3.34 11.65
C GLY A 200 -25.86 -3.77 10.17
N ASP A 201 -26.80 -3.23 9.39
CA ASP A 201 -27.04 -3.59 7.99
C ASP A 201 -25.90 -3.18 7.04
N TYR A 202 -25.17 -2.11 7.35
CA TYR A 202 -24.05 -1.65 6.53
C TYR A 202 -22.91 -2.67 6.52
N LEU A 203 -22.56 -3.19 7.70
CA LEU A 203 -21.52 -4.21 7.83
C LEU A 203 -21.93 -5.53 7.17
N MET A 204 -23.22 -5.88 7.18
CA MET A 204 -23.69 -7.06 6.46
C MET A 204 -23.49 -6.92 4.96
N SER A 205 -23.79 -5.75 4.37
CA SER A 205 -23.47 -5.51 2.96
C SER A 205 -21.97 -5.70 2.72
N SER A 206 -21.13 -5.04 3.52
CA SER A 206 -19.67 -5.13 3.38
C SER A 206 -19.12 -6.54 3.53
N LEU A 207 -19.72 -7.38 4.38
CA LEU A 207 -19.36 -8.80 4.50
C LEU A 207 -19.76 -9.60 3.26
N ASN A 208 -20.94 -9.35 2.68
CA ASN A 208 -21.33 -10.00 1.42
C ASN A 208 -20.39 -9.57 0.29
N ASP A 209 -20.10 -8.28 0.18
CA ASP A 209 -19.19 -7.72 -0.82
C ASP A 209 -17.78 -8.33 -0.69
N LEU A 210 -17.29 -8.49 0.55
CA LEU A 210 -16.02 -9.13 0.84
C LEU A 210 -16.00 -10.60 0.40
N ILE A 211 -17.05 -11.36 0.70
CA ILE A 211 -17.16 -12.78 0.30
C ILE A 211 -17.15 -12.90 -1.22
N ASP A 212 -17.93 -12.07 -1.92
CA ASP A 212 -17.99 -12.08 -3.38
C ASP A 212 -16.63 -11.70 -4.00
N LEU A 213 -15.94 -10.71 -3.43
CA LEU A 213 -14.61 -10.29 -3.87
C LEU A 213 -13.57 -11.41 -3.73
N ILE A 214 -13.51 -12.08 -2.57
CA ILE A 214 -12.51 -13.12 -2.31
C ILE A 214 -12.78 -14.35 -3.19
N ARG A 215 -14.04 -14.78 -3.32
CA ARG A 215 -14.42 -15.89 -4.20
C ARG A 215 -14.07 -15.64 -5.67
N GLY A 216 -14.23 -14.40 -6.14
CA GLY A 216 -13.85 -14.00 -7.49
C GLY A 216 -12.35 -14.12 -7.79
N ASN A 217 -11.50 -14.12 -6.75
CA ASN A 217 -10.04 -14.24 -6.87
C ASN A 217 -9.53 -15.68 -6.72
N SER A 218 -10.37 -16.61 -6.28
CA SER A 218 -10.00 -18.00 -6.01
C SER A 218 -10.06 -18.86 -7.26
N ALA A 219 -9.13 -19.81 -7.39
CA ALA A 219 -9.00 -20.67 -8.57
C ALA A 219 -10.10 -21.75 -8.62
N ASN A 220 -11.35 -21.36 -8.85
CA ASN A 220 -12.49 -22.17 -9.31
C ASN A 220 -12.74 -23.55 -8.66
N GLU A 221 -12.30 -23.81 -7.42
CA GLU A 221 -12.71 -24.98 -6.66
C GLU A 221 -13.86 -24.64 -5.70
N MET A 222 -15.00 -25.31 -5.85
CA MET A 222 -16.19 -25.09 -5.02
C MET A 222 -15.93 -25.30 -3.51
N SER A 223 -14.90 -26.07 -3.16
CA SER A 223 -14.44 -26.26 -1.77
C SER A 223 -13.71 -25.05 -1.19
N ASP A 224 -12.99 -24.29 -2.01
CA ASP A 224 -12.25 -23.11 -1.55
C ASP A 224 -13.21 -21.93 -1.29
N ASP A 225 -14.21 -21.73 -2.16
CA ASP A 225 -15.28 -20.74 -1.96
C ASP A 225 -15.97 -20.89 -0.59
N GLN A 226 -16.29 -22.14 -0.22
CA GLN A 226 -16.95 -22.44 1.05
C GLN A 226 -16.00 -22.18 2.23
N ARG A 227 -14.73 -22.57 2.10
CA ARG A 227 -13.72 -22.35 3.15
C ARG A 227 -13.50 -20.87 3.42
N GLU A 228 -13.43 -20.05 2.37
CA GLU A 228 -13.25 -18.60 2.46
C GLU A 228 -14.47 -17.92 3.08
N THR A 229 -15.67 -18.30 2.62
CA THR A 229 -16.93 -17.82 3.21
C THR A 229 -17.00 -18.14 4.70
N LEU A 230 -16.66 -19.37 5.11
CA LEU A 230 -16.63 -19.77 6.51
C LEU A 230 -15.53 -19.03 7.31
N SER A 231 -14.41 -18.66 6.68
CA SER A 231 -13.36 -17.83 7.29
C SER A 231 -13.89 -16.44 7.65
N VAL A 232 -14.60 -15.78 6.73
CA VAL A 232 -15.28 -14.50 6.97
C VAL A 232 -16.28 -14.61 8.12
N LEU A 233 -17.15 -15.64 8.09
CA LEU A 233 -18.19 -15.84 9.09
C LEU A 233 -17.62 -16.13 10.48
N ARG A 234 -16.52 -16.89 10.59
CA ARG A 234 -15.81 -17.10 11.86
C ARG A 234 -15.23 -15.80 12.40
N GLY A 235 -14.66 -14.96 11.55
CA GLY A 235 -14.16 -13.64 11.94
C GLY A 235 -15.27 -12.76 12.51
N ALA A 236 -16.44 -12.75 11.85
CA ALA A 236 -17.61 -12.00 12.30
C ALA A 236 -18.19 -12.54 13.61
N HIS A 237 -18.25 -13.87 13.76
CA HIS A 237 -18.66 -14.51 15.01
C HIS A 237 -17.73 -14.16 16.18
N ARG A 238 -16.40 -14.21 15.96
CA ARG A 238 -15.40 -13.81 16.95
C ARG A 238 -15.57 -12.35 17.38
N ALA A 239 -16.03 -11.48 16.49
CA ALA A 239 -16.31 -10.08 16.79
C ALA A 239 -17.64 -9.86 17.53
N GLY A 240 -18.39 -10.93 17.82
CA GLY A 240 -19.65 -10.87 18.56
C GLY A 240 -20.90 -10.70 17.71
N MET A 241 -20.82 -10.91 16.38
CA MET A 241 -22.00 -10.87 15.52
C MET A 241 -22.99 -11.97 15.90
N SER A 242 -24.30 -11.64 15.90
CA SER A 242 -25.34 -12.57 16.31
C SER A 242 -25.43 -13.78 15.36
N TYR A 243 -25.78 -14.95 15.90
CA TYR A 243 -25.98 -16.15 15.09
C TYR A 243 -27.05 -15.93 13.99
N ALA A 244 -28.10 -15.16 14.27
CA ALA A 244 -29.14 -14.86 13.29
C ALA A 244 -28.61 -14.05 12.10
N ASP A 245 -27.70 -13.10 12.34
CA ASP A 245 -27.06 -12.32 11.27
C ASP A 245 -26.07 -13.15 10.48
N LEU A 246 -25.28 -13.98 11.17
CA LEU A 246 -24.39 -14.95 10.52
C LEU A 246 -25.16 -15.92 9.63
N GLN A 247 -26.34 -16.40 10.06
CA GLN A 247 -27.21 -17.24 9.24
C GLN A 247 -27.72 -16.55 7.99
N ARG A 248 -28.04 -15.24 8.07
CA ARG A 248 -28.47 -14.48 6.89
C ARG A 248 -27.36 -14.39 5.85
N VAL A 249 -26.15 -14.04 6.27
CA VAL A 249 -24.99 -13.99 5.37
C VAL A 249 -24.68 -15.39 4.83
N ALA A 250 -24.66 -16.41 5.68
CA ALA A 250 -24.42 -17.80 5.27
C ALA A 250 -25.39 -18.30 4.19
N LYS A 251 -26.70 -18.04 4.34
CA LYS A 251 -27.73 -18.46 3.38
C LYS A 251 -27.57 -17.79 2.01
N ASN A 252 -27.18 -16.51 1.99
CA ASN A 252 -26.93 -15.79 0.74
C ASN A 252 -25.78 -16.43 -0.07
N HIS A 253 -24.82 -17.05 0.62
CA HIS A 253 -23.64 -17.68 0.03
C HIS A 253 -23.70 -19.21 -0.02
N GLY A 254 -24.88 -19.81 0.14
CA GLY A 254 -25.08 -21.26 -0.01
C GLY A 254 -24.49 -22.12 1.12
N ILE A 255 -24.17 -21.51 2.27
CA ILE A 255 -23.72 -22.23 3.47
C ILE A 255 -24.95 -22.67 4.28
N SER A 256 -25.05 -23.97 4.57
CA SER A 256 -26.12 -24.53 5.40
C SER A 256 -25.93 -24.24 6.89
N ASP A 257 -27.03 -24.25 7.66
CA ASP A 257 -27.00 -24.04 9.12
C ASP A 257 -26.12 -25.08 9.84
N ALA A 258 -26.07 -26.31 9.33
CA ALA A 258 -25.21 -27.37 9.87
C ALA A 258 -23.72 -27.06 9.63
N GLN A 259 -23.36 -26.61 8.43
CA GLN A 259 -21.98 -26.20 8.10
C GLN A 259 -21.54 -24.99 8.92
N LEU A 260 -22.41 -23.98 9.06
CA LEU A 260 -22.14 -22.80 9.89
C LEU A 260 -21.88 -23.22 11.35
N THR A 261 -22.78 -24.01 11.93
CA THR A 261 -22.65 -24.47 13.33
C THR A 261 -21.39 -25.29 13.54
N ALA A 262 -21.04 -26.17 12.60
CA ALA A 262 -19.81 -26.96 12.67
C ALA A 262 -18.55 -26.09 12.59
N ALA A 263 -18.57 -25.00 11.83
CA ALA A 263 -17.44 -24.09 11.70
C ALA A 263 -17.27 -23.15 12.90
N LEU A 264 -18.36 -22.73 13.55
CA LEU A 264 -18.30 -21.81 14.70
C LEU A 264 -17.89 -22.50 16.02
N ASN A 265 -17.98 -23.82 16.09
CA ASN A 265 -17.63 -24.62 17.27
C ASN A 265 -16.19 -25.18 17.23
N GLN A 266 -15.40 -24.80 16.23
CA GLN A 266 -13.98 -25.14 16.09
C GLN A 266 -13.11 -24.01 16.64
#